data_AF-L0PDI0-F1
#
_entry.id   AF-L0PDI0-F1
#
_cell.length_a   1.000
_cell.length_b   1.000
_cell.length_c   1.000
_cell.angle_alpha   90.00
_cell.angle_beta   90.00
_cell.angle_gamma   90.00
#
_symmetry.space_group_name_H-M   'P 1'
#
loop_
_entity.id
_entity.type
_entity.pdbx_description
1 polymer ?
#
loop_
_entity_poly.entity_id
_entity_poly.type
_entity_poly.pdbx_seq_one_letter_code
_entity_poly.pdbx_strand_id
1 'polypeptide(L)'
;MSGLNPEKHELLEIAVLITDGNLNILEEKGFERVIHHPEYILNSMDAWCKKNHEKSGLIQSVLSSPHTLASTELELLEYLQKVIDVSTIKELARRWNYYVFQNAPKKKANHRAMDDIRESIEELRYYKKTWLI
;
A
#
# COMPACT_ATOMS: atom_id res chain seq x y z
N MET A 1 -15.84 1.61 -2.40
CA MET A 1 -15.98 1.34 -3.85
C MET A 1 -17.35 1.81 -4.34
N SER A 2 -17.51 1.96 -5.67
CA SER A 2 -18.80 2.25 -6.32
C SER A 2 -19.69 1.01 -6.50
N GLY A 3 -19.18 -0.19 -6.21
CA GLY A 3 -19.94 -1.44 -6.20
C GLY A 3 -19.03 -2.66 -5.93
N LEU A 4 -19.54 -3.87 -6.19
CA LEU A 4 -18.86 -5.13 -5.84
C LEU A 4 -18.16 -5.84 -7.01
N ASN A 5 -18.41 -5.42 -8.25
CA ASN A 5 -17.75 -5.98 -9.43
C ASN A 5 -16.45 -5.22 -9.75
N PRO A 6 -15.26 -5.82 -9.59
CA PRO A 6 -13.97 -5.14 -9.78
C PRO A 6 -13.65 -4.81 -11.26
N GLU A 7 -14.31 -5.44 -12.23
CA GLU A 7 -14.15 -5.11 -13.65
C GLU A 7 -14.98 -3.90 -14.08
N LYS A 8 -15.92 -3.45 -13.23
CA LYS A 8 -16.90 -2.40 -13.57
C LYS A 8 -16.97 -1.25 -12.58
N HIS A 9 -16.50 -1.45 -11.36
CA HIS A 9 -16.61 -0.49 -10.28
C HIS A 9 -15.24 -0.03 -9.79
N GLU A 10 -15.23 1.17 -9.25
CA GLU A 10 -14.05 1.93 -8.91
C GLU A 10 -13.87 2.03 -7.39
N LEU A 11 -12.63 2.23 -6.95
CA LEU A 11 -12.31 2.61 -5.57
C LEU A 11 -12.70 4.07 -5.35
N LEU A 12 -13.44 4.34 -4.27
CA LEU A 12 -13.88 5.70 -3.90
C LEU A 12 -13.09 6.27 -2.71
N GLU A 13 -12.61 5.40 -1.83
CA GLU A 13 -11.91 5.77 -0.61
C GLU A 13 -11.04 4.59 -0.18
N ILE A 14 -9.89 4.88 0.41
CA ILE A 14 -8.97 3.90 0.97
C ILE A 14 -8.35 4.45 2.26
N ALA A 15 -8.22 3.59 3.27
CA ALA A 15 -7.53 3.90 4.50
C ALA A 15 -6.61 2.75 4.91
N VAL A 16 -5.48 3.08 5.55
CA VAL A 16 -4.50 2.14 6.08
C VAL A 16 -4.05 2.61 7.46
N LEU A 17 -4.04 1.67 8.41
CA LEU A 17 -3.42 1.82 9.72
C LEU A 17 -2.35 0.74 9.88
N ILE A 18 -1.31 1.06 10.63
CA ILE A 18 -0.18 0.17 10.90
C ILE A 18 -0.19 -0.13 12.40
N THR A 19 -0.06 -1.41 12.75
CA THR A 19 0.01 -1.86 14.15
C THR A 19 1.31 -2.59 14.45
N ASP A 20 1.64 -2.71 15.73
CA ASP A 20 2.60 -3.72 16.19
C ASP A 20 1.97 -5.12 16.26
N GLY A 21 2.74 -6.10 16.74
CA GLY A 21 2.27 -7.49 16.93
C GLY A 21 1.23 -7.67 18.06
N ASN A 22 0.97 -6.63 18.86
CA ASN A 22 -0.07 -6.62 19.90
C ASN A 22 -1.30 -5.80 19.47
N LEU A 23 -1.38 -5.40 18.20
CA LEU A 23 -2.46 -4.61 17.62
C LEU A 23 -2.56 -3.16 18.14
N ASN A 24 -1.48 -2.63 18.73
CA ASN A 24 -1.43 -1.21 19.07
C ASN A 24 -1.17 -0.40 17.80
N ILE A 25 -1.95 0.66 17.58
CA ILE A 25 -1.78 1.56 16.44
C ILE A 25 -0.45 2.32 16.59
N LEU A 26 0.42 2.24 15.58
CA LEU A 26 1.73 2.88 15.57
C LEU A 26 1.68 4.34 15.09
N GLU A 27 0.69 4.69 14.25
CA GLU A 27 0.47 6.04 13.74
C GLU A 27 -1.05 6.31 13.68
N GLU A 28 -1.59 7.00 14.69
CA GLU A 28 -3.03 7.27 14.85
C GLU A 28 -3.67 7.96 13.64
N LYS A 29 -2.89 8.82 12.95
CA LYS A 29 -3.38 9.51 11.74
C LYS A 29 -3.62 8.55 10.58
N GLY A 30 -2.84 7.46 10.49
CA GLY A 30 -2.89 6.53 9.38
C GLY A 30 -2.62 7.18 8.01
N PHE A 31 -3.02 6.45 6.97
CA PHE A 31 -3.22 6.95 5.63
C PHE A 31 -4.71 6.87 5.31
N GLU A 32 -5.27 7.94 4.75
CA GLU A 32 -6.66 7.97 4.30
C GLU A 32 -6.78 8.88 3.09
N ARG A 33 -7.42 8.41 2.01
CA ARG A 33 -7.69 9.20 0.82
C ARG A 33 -9.05 8.86 0.25
N VAL A 34 -9.83 9.91 -0.02
CA VAL A 34 -10.98 9.85 -0.92
C VAL A 34 -10.47 10.09 -2.34
N ILE A 35 -10.86 9.24 -3.28
CA ILE A 35 -10.40 9.28 -4.67
C ILE A 35 -11.43 10.02 -5.51
N HIS A 36 -10.98 11.01 -6.27
CA HIS A 36 -11.83 11.77 -7.18
C HIS A 36 -12.35 10.90 -8.32
N HIS A 37 -13.66 11.00 -8.55
CA HIS A 37 -14.32 10.44 -9.72
C HIS A 37 -15.39 11.39 -10.23
N PRO A 38 -15.62 11.41 -11.56
CA PRO A 38 -16.69 12.18 -12.16
C PRO A 38 -18.07 11.62 -11.79
N GLU A 39 -19.10 12.47 -11.87
CA GLU A 39 -20.48 12.13 -11.49
C GLU A 39 -21.01 10.86 -12.17
N TYR A 40 -20.60 10.57 -13.41
CA TYR A 40 -21.12 9.40 -14.12
C TYR A 40 -20.75 8.06 -13.45
N ILE A 41 -19.59 7.97 -12.77
CA ILE A 41 -19.18 6.80 -11.98
C ILE A 41 -20.08 6.65 -10.74
N LEU A 42 -20.45 7.77 -10.12
CA LEU A 42 -21.35 7.76 -8.97
C LEU A 42 -22.79 7.43 -9.40
N ASN A 43 -23.18 7.89 -10.59
CA ASN A 43 -24.49 7.60 -11.18
C ASN A 43 -24.64 6.14 -11.64
N SER A 44 -23.54 5.42 -11.91
CA SER A 44 -23.59 3.99 -12.24
C SER A 44 -23.75 3.07 -11.01
N MET A 45 -23.61 3.61 -9.80
CA MET A 45 -23.83 2.85 -8.56
C MET A 45 -25.29 2.39 -8.43
N ASP A 46 -25.48 1.24 -7.78
CA ASP A 46 -26.83 0.78 -7.41
C ASP A 46 -27.46 1.67 -6.33
N ALA A 47 -28.76 1.45 -6.08
CA ALA A 47 -29.52 2.25 -5.12
C ALA A 47 -28.99 2.13 -3.68
N TRP A 48 -28.41 0.98 -3.32
CA TRP A 48 -27.87 0.75 -1.98
C TRP A 48 -26.57 1.54 -1.79
N CYS A 49 -25.64 1.47 -2.74
CA CYS A 49 -24.39 2.22 -2.72
C CYS A 49 -24.65 3.73 -2.69
N LYS A 50 -25.55 4.23 -3.56
CA LYS A 50 -25.92 5.67 -3.57
C LYS A 50 -26.43 6.13 -2.21
N LYS A 51 -27.42 5.43 -1.66
CA LYS A 51 -28.04 5.81 -0.39
C LYS A 51 -27.04 5.83 0.77
N ASN A 52 -26.16 4.83 0.87
CA ASN A 52 -25.21 4.74 1.96
C ASN A 52 -24.09 5.79 1.83
N HIS A 53 -23.56 5.99 0.63
CA HIS A 53 -22.50 6.96 0.38
C HIS A 53 -22.99 8.41 0.41
N GLU A 54 -24.27 8.65 0.10
CA GLU A 54 -24.90 9.94 0.33
C GLU A 54 -25.04 10.23 1.83
N LYS A 55 -25.53 9.24 2.60
CA LYS A 55 -25.68 9.36 4.05
C LYS A 55 -24.36 9.62 4.77
N SER A 56 -23.26 9.03 4.31
CA SER A 56 -21.92 9.27 4.89
C SER A 56 -21.26 10.57 4.42
N GLY A 57 -21.82 11.24 3.39
CA GLY A 57 -21.20 12.38 2.73
C GLY A 57 -20.10 12.02 1.73
N LEU A 58 -19.81 10.73 1.53
CA LEU A 58 -18.73 10.26 0.66
C LEU A 58 -18.93 10.69 -0.79
N ILE A 59 -20.17 10.78 -1.29
CA ILE A 59 -20.45 11.29 -2.65
C ILE A 59 -19.87 12.68 -2.85
N GLN A 60 -20.12 13.60 -1.91
CA GLN A 60 -19.62 14.96 -2.01
C GLN A 60 -18.09 15.00 -1.87
N SER A 61 -17.54 14.21 -0.94
CA SER A 61 -16.10 14.10 -0.75
C SER A 61 -15.40 13.61 -2.02
N VAL A 62 -15.95 12.61 -2.73
CA VAL A 62 -15.42 12.10 -4.01
C VAL A 62 -15.41 13.20 -5.06
N LEU A 63 -16.52 13.93 -5.22
CA LEU A 63 -16.61 15.00 -6.22
C LEU A 63 -15.61 16.14 -5.94
N SER A 64 -15.39 16.47 -4.67
CA SER A 64 -14.49 17.55 -4.25
C SER A 64 -13.02 17.13 -4.06
N SER A 65 -12.72 15.83 -4.10
CA SER A 65 -11.37 15.35 -3.78
C SER A 65 -10.35 15.86 -4.81
N PRO A 66 -9.17 16.34 -4.37
CA PRO A 66 -8.08 16.69 -5.27
C PRO A 66 -7.25 15.46 -5.69
N HIS A 67 -7.47 14.29 -5.07
CA HIS A 67 -6.63 13.11 -5.29
C HIS A 67 -7.19 12.23 -6.40
N THR A 68 -6.37 11.95 -7.40
CA THR A 68 -6.65 10.94 -8.43
C THR A 68 -6.23 9.55 -7.94
N LEU A 69 -6.69 8.49 -8.62
CA LEU A 69 -6.24 7.12 -8.34
C LEU A 69 -4.70 7.01 -8.39
N ALA A 70 -4.08 7.60 -9.41
CA ALA A 70 -2.62 7.56 -9.59
C ALA A 70 -1.86 8.28 -8.46
N SER A 71 -2.31 9.48 -8.05
CA SER A 71 -1.69 10.18 -6.92
C SER A 71 -1.90 9.43 -5.60
N THR A 72 -3.09 8.87 -5.38
CA THR A 72 -3.37 8.06 -4.19
C THR A 72 -2.51 6.80 -4.13
N GLU A 73 -2.29 6.12 -5.25
CA GLU A 73 -1.42 4.95 -5.33
C GLU A 73 0.02 5.29 -4.94
N LEU A 74 0.57 6.37 -5.48
CA LEU A 74 1.94 6.80 -5.18
C LEU A 74 2.09 7.22 -3.71
N GLU A 75 1.17 8.04 -3.20
CA GLU A 75 1.19 8.47 -1.78
C GLU A 75 1.02 7.28 -0.82
N LEU A 76 0.19 6.29 -1.18
CA LEU A 76 0.00 5.08 -0.39
C LEU A 76 1.27 4.21 -0.40
N LEU A 77 1.91 4.04 -1.55
CA LEU A 77 3.16 3.29 -1.64
C LEU A 77 4.27 3.94 -0.80
N GLU A 78 4.38 5.27 -0.84
CA GLU A 78 5.29 6.02 0.03
C GLU A 78 4.97 5.81 1.52
N TYR A 79 3.69 5.81 1.89
CA TYR A 79 3.25 5.52 3.25
C TYR A 79 3.64 4.10 3.69
N LEU A 80 3.44 3.10 2.82
CA LEU A 80 3.77 1.70 3.09
C LEU A 80 5.28 1.43 3.10
N GLN A 81 6.10 2.21 2.38
CA GLN A 81 7.56 2.12 2.46
C GLN A 81 8.13 2.43 3.85
N LYS A 82 7.32 2.98 4.76
CA LYS A 82 7.69 3.09 6.18
C LYS A 82 7.75 1.73 6.89
N VAL A 83 7.10 0.69 6.34
CA VAL A 83 7.04 -0.68 6.88
C VAL A 83 7.43 -1.65 5.77
N ILE A 84 8.73 -1.83 5.59
CA ILE A 84 9.26 -2.75 4.59
C ILE A 84 9.67 -4.05 5.27
N ASP A 85 8.92 -5.10 4.99
CA ASP A 85 9.40 -6.46 5.20
C ASP A 85 10.40 -6.82 4.09
N VAL A 86 11.69 -6.84 4.44
CA VAL A 86 12.79 -7.24 3.55
C VAL A 86 12.57 -8.63 2.96
N SER A 87 11.87 -9.51 3.68
CA SER A 87 11.61 -10.87 3.23
C SER A 87 10.65 -10.91 2.04
N THR A 88 9.72 -9.96 1.95
CA THR A 88 8.82 -9.81 0.80
C THR A 88 9.62 -9.43 -0.45
N ILE A 89 10.55 -8.48 -0.35
CA ILE A 89 11.43 -8.08 -1.46
C ILE A 89 12.35 -9.23 -1.90
N LYS A 90 12.91 -9.97 -0.93
CA LYS A 90 13.71 -11.16 -1.20
C LYS A 90 12.94 -12.21 -2.01
N GLU A 91 11.69 -12.48 -1.64
CA GLU A 91 10.86 -13.47 -2.34
C GLU A 91 10.46 -13.03 -3.76
N LEU A 92 10.28 -11.73 -3.99
CA LEU A 92 10.10 -11.16 -5.33
C LEU A 92 11.37 -11.28 -6.16
N ALA A 93 12.53 -10.91 -5.61
CA ALA A 93 13.83 -11.04 -6.28
C ALA A 93 14.08 -12.49 -6.70
N ARG A 94 13.81 -13.45 -5.81
CA ARG A 94 13.97 -14.89 -6.09
C ARG A 94 13.17 -15.36 -7.29
N ARG A 95 11.99 -14.79 -7.54
CA ARG A 95 11.08 -15.20 -8.62
C ARG A 95 11.27 -14.42 -9.91
N TRP A 96 11.53 -13.12 -9.80
CA TRP A 96 11.48 -12.21 -10.95
C TRP A 96 12.86 -11.80 -11.46
N ASN A 97 13.86 -11.81 -10.59
CA ASN A 97 15.22 -11.48 -10.96
C ASN A 97 16.20 -12.38 -10.20
N TYR A 98 16.23 -13.65 -10.61
CA TYR A 98 17.01 -14.68 -9.94
C TYR A 98 18.51 -14.34 -9.87
N TYR A 99 19.04 -13.61 -10.85
CA TYR A 99 20.43 -13.13 -10.83
C TYR A 99 20.68 -12.16 -9.68
N VAL A 100 19.78 -11.18 -9.45
CA VAL A 100 19.88 -10.27 -8.30
C VAL A 100 19.74 -11.04 -6.99
N PHE A 101 18.80 -11.97 -6.88
CA PHE A 101 18.65 -12.81 -5.69
C PHE A 101 19.92 -13.61 -5.36
N GLN A 102 20.53 -14.25 -6.36
CA GLN A 102 21.75 -15.05 -6.16
C GLN A 102 22.94 -14.21 -5.68
N ASN A 103 22.97 -12.94 -6.04
CA ASN A 103 24.05 -12.01 -5.69
C ASN A 103 23.72 -11.15 -4.46
N ALA A 104 22.58 -11.38 -3.79
CA ALA A 104 22.25 -10.69 -2.56
C ALA A 104 23.21 -11.07 -1.41
N PRO A 105 23.54 -10.14 -0.49
CA PRO A 105 24.36 -10.44 0.68
C PRO A 105 23.79 -11.61 1.48
N LYS A 106 24.62 -12.61 1.76
CA LYS A 106 24.22 -13.75 2.60
C LYS A 106 24.26 -13.34 4.07
N LYS A 107 23.16 -13.61 4.76
CA LYS A 107 23.08 -13.46 6.22
C LYS A 107 24.07 -14.40 6.90
N LYS A 108 24.85 -13.90 7.85
CA LYS A 108 25.83 -14.70 8.59
C LYS A 108 25.14 -15.56 9.65
N ALA A 109 23.90 -15.21 10.00
CA ALA A 109 23.07 -15.95 10.94
C ALA A 109 23.77 -16.16 12.29
N ASN A 110 24.38 -15.09 12.82
CA ASN A 110 25.04 -15.12 14.13
C ASN A 110 24.06 -15.31 15.30
N HIS A 111 22.75 -15.39 15.02
CA HIS A 111 21.66 -15.52 16.00
C HIS A 111 21.68 -14.42 17.07
N ARG A 112 22.04 -13.21 16.65
CA ARG A 112 22.01 -12.00 17.46
C ARG A 112 21.11 -10.99 16.77
N ALA A 113 20.04 -10.58 17.46
CA ALA A 113 19.00 -9.72 16.89
C ALA A 113 19.54 -8.44 16.21
N MET A 114 20.53 -7.78 16.81
CA MET A 114 21.13 -6.58 16.22
C MET A 114 21.92 -6.87 14.94
N ASP A 115 22.57 -8.02 14.84
CA ASP A 115 23.28 -8.43 13.63
C ASP A 115 22.26 -8.80 12.54
N ASP A 116 21.19 -9.52 12.88
CA ASP A 116 20.13 -9.89 11.94
C ASP A 116 19.40 -8.67 11.37
N ILE A 117 19.19 -7.62 12.17
CA ILE A 117 18.61 -6.34 11.72
C ILE A 117 19.58 -5.64 10.75
N ARG A 118 20.87 -5.54 11.08
CA ARG A 118 21.87 -4.92 10.20
C ARG A 118 21.97 -5.65 8.87
N GLU A 119 21.97 -6.98 8.90
CA GLU A 119 21.98 -7.82 7.70
C GLU A 119 20.70 -7.64 6.86
N SER A 120 19.54 -7.47 7.49
CA SER A 120 18.28 -7.18 6.76
C SER A 120 18.31 -5.81 6.09
N ILE A 121 18.86 -4.79 6.76
CA ILE A 121 19.05 -3.45 6.19
C ILE A 121 20.03 -3.49 5.02
N GLU A 122 21.14 -4.24 5.15
CA GLU A 122 22.12 -4.41 4.09
C GLU A 122 21.53 -5.13 2.86
N GLU A 123 20.75 -6.18 3.10
CA GLU A 123 20.00 -6.89 2.07
C GLU A 123 19.03 -5.96 1.32
N LEU A 124 18.24 -5.15 2.04
CA LEU A 124 17.32 -4.20 1.40
C LEU A 124 18.07 -3.09 0.63
N ARG A 125 19.19 -2.59 1.16
CA ARG A 125 20.05 -1.61 0.45
C ARG A 125 20.60 -2.19 -0.86
N TYR A 126 20.97 -3.47 -0.85
CA TYR A 126 21.40 -4.16 -2.06
C TYR A 126 20.29 -4.18 -3.10
N TYR A 127 19.09 -4.69 -2.77
CA TYR A 127 17.97 -4.73 -3.72
C TYR A 127 17.59 -3.34 -4.23
N LYS A 128 17.65 -2.33 -3.36
CA LYS A 128 17.40 -0.94 -3.73
C LYS A 128 18.40 -0.43 -4.78
N LYS A 129 19.69 -0.75 -4.64
CA LYS A 129 20.76 -0.28 -5.54
C LYS A 129 20.84 -1.05 -6.86
N THR A 130 20.48 -2.34 -6.86
CA THR A 130 20.76 -3.24 -7.98
C THR A 130 19.52 -3.60 -8.79
N TRP A 131 18.33 -3.30 -8.28
CA TRP A 131 17.09 -3.71 -8.93
C TRP A 131 15.95 -2.70 -8.84
N LEU A 132 15.71 -2.08 -7.68
CA LEU A 132 14.55 -1.21 -7.48
C LEU A 132 14.79 0.27 -7.84
N ILE A 133 16.05 0.70 -8.05
CA ILE A 133 16.47 2.06 -8.47
C ILE A 133 17.64 1.95 -9.44
#